data_AF-A0A0T6B755-F1
#
_entry.id   AF-A0A0T6B755-F1
#
_cell.length_a   1.000
_cell.length_b   1.000
_cell.length_c   1.000
_cell.angle_alpha   90.00
_cell.angle_beta   90.00
_cell.angle_gamma   90.00
#
_symmetry.space_group_name_H-M   'P 1'
#
loop_
_entity.id
_entity.type
_entity.pdbx_description
1 polymer ?
#
loop_
_entity_poly.entity_id
_entity_poly.type
_entity_poly.pdbx_seq_one_letter_code
_entity_poly.pdbx_strand_id
1 'polypeptide(L)'
;MTRNAIWALSNLCRGKNPPPEFQKVQPTLPVLARLLFHTDADVLSDACWALSYLSDGPNEKIQAVIDAGVCRRLVELLMHEQSNVVSAALRAVGNIVTGDDVQTQVILNCGALPCLHHLLSSIKESVRKEACWTLSNITA
;
A
#
# COMPACT_ATOMS: atom_id res chain seq x y z
N MET A 1 21.55 -8.53 -1.68
CA MET A 1 21.51 -7.96 -0.30
C MET A 1 20.22 -7.19 -0.06
N THR A 2 19.79 -6.30 -0.97
CA THR A 2 18.57 -5.48 -0.85
C THR A 2 17.30 -6.28 -0.58
N ARG A 3 17.06 -7.39 -1.30
CA ARG A 3 15.89 -8.29 -1.09
C ARG A 3 15.76 -8.77 0.35
N ASN A 4 16.83 -9.31 0.94
CA ASN A 4 16.80 -9.80 2.31
C ASN A 4 16.56 -8.68 3.33
N ALA A 5 17.11 -7.48 3.07
CA ALA A 5 16.94 -6.33 3.94
C ALA A 5 15.49 -5.81 3.92
N ILE A 6 14.88 -5.66 2.74
CA ILE A 6 13.48 -5.22 2.63
C ILE A 6 12.50 -6.28 3.13
N TRP A 7 12.81 -7.56 2.90
CA TRP A 7 12.03 -8.66 3.46
C TRP A 7 12.04 -8.64 4.99
N ALA A 8 13.21 -8.46 5.61
CA ALA A 8 13.33 -8.32 7.06
C ALA A 8 12.57 -7.08 7.57
N LEU A 9 12.66 -5.95 6.85
CA LEU A 9 11.96 -4.71 7.18
C LEU A 9 10.42 -4.88 7.13
N SER A 10 9.93 -5.59 6.11
CA SER A 10 8.51 -5.93 5.97
C SER A 10 8.02 -6.78 7.14
N ASN A 11 8.81 -7.76 7.56
CA ASN A 11 8.50 -8.58 8.73
C ASN A 11 8.49 -7.78 10.04
N LEU A 12 9.36 -6.77 10.19
CA LEU A 12 9.33 -5.87 11.36
C LEU A 12 8.04 -5.04 11.44
N CYS A 13 7.46 -4.69 10.28
CA CYS A 13 6.20 -3.95 10.20
C CYS A 13 4.97 -4.85 10.40
N ARG A 14 5.13 -6.18 10.35
CA ARG A 14 4.04 -7.14 10.31
C ARG A 14 3.57 -7.53 11.71
N GLY A 15 2.24 -7.55 11.90
CA GLY A 15 1.59 -8.07 13.10
C GLY A 15 0.35 -7.26 13.46
N LYS A 16 -0.72 -7.94 13.91
CA LYS A 16 -1.95 -7.27 14.38
C LYS A 16 -2.23 -7.45 15.86
N ASN A 17 -1.79 -8.56 16.46
CA ASN A 17 -2.11 -8.94 17.84
C ASN A 17 -0.89 -9.59 18.53
N PRO A 18 -0.05 -8.80 19.25
CA PRO A 18 -0.03 -7.34 19.25
C PRO A 18 0.54 -6.77 17.93
N PRO A 19 0.16 -5.56 17.52
CA PRO A 19 0.86 -4.86 16.44
C PRO A 19 2.23 -4.37 16.94
N PRO A 20 3.22 -4.19 16.05
CA PRO A 20 4.46 -3.53 16.43
C PRO A 20 4.16 -2.09 16.91
N GLU A 21 4.91 -1.64 17.91
CA GLU A 21 4.82 -0.26 18.38
C GLU A 21 5.13 0.70 17.23
N PHE A 22 4.14 1.52 16.84
CA PHE A 22 4.23 2.32 15.63
C PHE A 22 5.45 3.24 15.63
N GLN A 23 5.79 3.85 16.77
CA GLN A 23 6.96 4.72 16.92
C GLN A 23 8.29 4.02 16.59
N LYS A 24 8.37 2.68 16.74
CA LYS A 24 9.57 1.90 16.42
C LYS A 24 9.69 1.57 14.94
N VAL A 25 8.56 1.48 14.23
CA VAL A 25 8.52 1.11 12.80
C VAL A 25 8.28 2.30 11.87
N GLN A 26 7.72 3.40 12.36
CA GLN A 26 7.52 4.65 11.61
C GLN A 26 8.83 5.18 10.97
N PRO A 27 10.01 5.11 11.62
CA PRO A 27 11.27 5.57 11.01
C PRO A 27 11.69 4.81 9.73
N THR A 28 11.00 3.70 9.41
CA THR A 28 11.26 2.93 8.18
C THR A 28 10.61 3.57 6.94
N LEU A 29 9.61 4.44 7.12
CA LEU A 29 8.84 5.06 6.03
C LEU A 29 9.71 5.74 4.95
N PRO A 30 10.74 6.55 5.28
CA PRO A 30 11.58 7.16 4.25
C PRO A 30 12.34 6.14 3.42
N VAL A 31 12.72 4.99 4.01
CA VAL A 31 13.39 3.90 3.29
C VAL A 31 12.41 3.19 2.37
N LEU A 32 11.20 2.88 2.87
CA LEU A 32 10.14 2.26 2.09
C LEU A 32 9.75 3.13 0.88
N ALA A 33 9.61 4.45 1.08
CA ALA A 33 9.30 5.39 0.01
C ALA A 33 10.34 5.35 -1.12
N ARG A 34 11.63 5.28 -0.80
CA ARG A 34 12.69 5.12 -1.81
C ARG A 34 12.61 3.76 -2.52
N LEU A 35 12.31 2.68 -1.78
CA LEU A 35 12.30 1.33 -2.33
C LEU A 35 11.13 1.07 -3.29
N LEU A 36 10.06 1.86 -3.24
CA LEU A 36 8.98 1.83 -4.24
C LEU A 36 9.42 2.22 -5.66
N PHE A 37 10.62 2.79 -5.82
CA PHE A 37 11.22 3.12 -7.12
C PHE A 37 12.26 2.09 -7.58
N HIS A 38 12.43 0.98 -6.84
CA HIS A 38 13.32 -0.09 -7.27
C HIS A 38 12.74 -0.82 -8.50
N THR A 39 13.61 -1.36 -9.36
CA THR A 39 13.20 -2.11 -10.56
C THR A 39 12.92 -3.59 -10.29
N ASP A 40 13.07 -4.05 -9.06
CA ASP A 40 13.02 -5.46 -8.70
C ASP A 40 11.65 -5.75 -8.11
N ALA A 41 10.90 -6.65 -8.73
CA ALA A 41 9.52 -6.92 -8.35
C ALA A 41 9.39 -7.47 -6.92
N ASP A 42 10.37 -8.23 -6.43
CA ASP A 42 10.34 -8.76 -5.07
C ASP A 42 10.56 -7.62 -4.06
N VAL A 43 11.51 -6.73 -4.36
CA VAL A 43 11.74 -5.53 -3.54
C VAL A 43 10.52 -4.62 -3.51
N LEU A 44 9.88 -4.39 -4.65
CA LEU A 44 8.64 -3.61 -4.75
C LEU A 44 7.50 -4.26 -3.96
N SER A 45 7.31 -5.57 -4.12
CA SER A 45 6.29 -6.33 -3.41
C SER A 45 6.47 -6.23 -1.90
N ASP A 46 7.69 -6.46 -1.39
CA ASP A 46 7.98 -6.39 0.05
C ASP A 46 7.85 -4.96 0.61
N ALA A 47 8.24 -3.94 -0.16
CA ALA A 47 8.04 -2.55 0.22
C ALA A 47 6.55 -2.18 0.30
N CYS A 48 5.74 -2.61 -0.68
CA CYS A 48 4.29 -2.44 -0.66
C CYS A 48 3.65 -3.18 0.52
N TRP A 49 4.08 -4.40 0.83
CA TRP A 49 3.58 -5.15 2.00
C TRP A 49 3.89 -4.43 3.30
N ALA A 50 5.12 -3.94 3.48
CA ALA A 50 5.49 -3.16 4.66
C ALA A 50 4.58 -1.93 4.81
N LEU A 51 4.37 -1.16 3.74
CA LEU A 51 3.48 0.00 3.74
C LEU A 51 2.03 -0.40 4.04
N SER A 52 1.56 -1.54 3.51
CA SER A 52 0.23 -2.04 3.80
C SER A 52 0.03 -2.37 5.28
N TYR A 53 1.05 -2.89 5.96
CA TYR A 53 0.98 -3.14 7.40
C TYR A 53 1.00 -1.85 8.21
N LEU A 54 1.78 -0.85 7.76
CA LEU A 54 1.83 0.45 8.41
C LEU A 54 0.54 1.27 8.23
N SER A 55 -0.17 1.10 7.12
CA SER A 55 -1.47 1.74 6.88
C SER A 55 -2.68 0.98 7.44
N ASP A 56 -2.48 -0.23 8.00
CA ASP A 56 -3.53 -1.03 8.61
C ASP A 56 -3.78 -0.60 10.07
N GLY A 57 -4.50 0.51 10.25
CA GLY A 57 -4.75 1.07 11.56
C GLY A 57 -5.52 2.39 11.53
N PRO A 58 -5.49 3.15 12.64
CA PRO A 58 -6.24 4.39 12.75
C PRO A 58 -5.66 5.50 11.86
N ASN A 59 -6.43 6.57 11.68
CA ASN A 59 -6.13 7.67 10.74
C ASN A 59 -4.75 8.29 10.96
N GLU A 60 -4.19 8.30 12.17
CA GLU A 60 -2.84 8.85 12.43
C GLU A 60 -1.75 8.00 11.77
N LYS A 61 -1.91 6.68 11.71
CA LYS A 61 -0.97 5.79 11.02
C LYS A 61 -1.10 5.93 9.50
N ILE A 62 -2.33 6.03 9.00
CA ILE A 62 -2.61 6.31 7.59
C ILE A 62 -1.96 7.64 7.19
N GLN A 63 -2.12 8.69 8.02
CA GLN A 63 -1.54 10.00 7.76
C GLN A 63 -0.01 9.94 7.67
N ALA A 64 0.65 9.21 8.57
CA ALA A 64 2.10 9.04 8.50
C ALA A 64 2.57 8.36 7.20
N VAL A 65 1.79 7.40 6.66
CA VAL A 65 2.08 6.79 5.36
C VAL A 65 1.87 7.81 4.24
N ILE A 66 0.80 8.60 4.27
CA ILE A 66 0.54 9.68 3.30
C ILE A 66 1.68 10.71 3.30
N ASP A 67 2.09 11.17 4.48
CA ASP A 67 3.14 12.18 4.68
C ASP A 67 4.51 11.69 4.20
N ALA A 68 4.71 10.37 4.12
CA ALA A 68 5.91 9.78 3.51
C ALA A 68 5.94 9.91 1.97
N GLY A 69 4.89 10.45 1.34
CA GLY A 69 4.84 10.76 -0.09
C GLY A 69 4.70 9.55 -1.01
N VAL A 70 4.18 8.41 -0.49
CA VAL A 70 4.15 7.14 -1.23
C VAL A 70 2.91 6.95 -2.11
N CYS A 71 1.84 7.71 -1.87
CA CYS A 71 0.51 7.49 -2.48
C CYS A 71 0.55 7.43 -4.01
N ARG A 72 1.20 8.42 -4.65
CA ARG A 72 1.29 8.47 -6.11
C ARG A 72 1.96 7.21 -6.67
N ARG A 73 3.06 6.80 -6.05
CA ARG A 73 3.81 5.63 -6.51
C ARG A 73 3.05 4.32 -6.25
N LEU A 74 2.35 4.20 -5.12
CA LEU A 74 1.48 3.06 -4.85
C LEU A 74 0.37 2.93 -5.91
N VAL A 75 -0.25 4.05 -6.32
CA VAL A 75 -1.26 4.05 -7.37
C VAL A 75 -0.68 3.65 -8.73
N GLU A 76 0.51 4.14 -9.10
CA GLU A 76 1.21 3.71 -10.32
C GLU A 76 1.49 2.19 -10.32
N LEU A 77 1.85 1.62 -9.16
CA LEU A 77 2.14 0.19 -9.01
C LEU A 77 0.90 -0.71 -9.10
N LEU A 78 -0.32 -0.16 -9.07
CA LEU A 78 -1.55 -0.91 -9.37
C LEU A 78 -1.58 -1.41 -10.83
N MET A 79 -0.82 -0.77 -11.72
CA MET A 79 -0.69 -1.14 -13.13
C MET A 79 0.60 -1.91 -13.43
N HIS A 80 1.29 -2.42 -12.40
CA HIS A 80 2.53 -3.17 -12.57
C HIS A 80 2.28 -4.52 -13.27
N GLU A 81 3.22 -4.98 -14.09
CA GLU A 81 3.10 -6.26 -14.82
C GLU A 81 3.04 -7.47 -13.87
N GLN A 82 3.74 -7.40 -12.74
CA GLN A 82 3.84 -8.49 -11.77
C GLN A 82 2.69 -8.43 -10.77
N SER A 83 1.86 -9.46 -10.79
CA SER A 83 0.65 -9.56 -9.97
C SER A 83 0.88 -9.55 -8.45
N ASN A 84 2.05 -9.97 -7.96
CA ASN A 84 2.41 -9.88 -6.54
C ASN A 84 2.56 -8.42 -6.10
N VAL A 85 3.21 -7.59 -6.92
CA VAL A 85 3.35 -6.13 -6.69
C VAL A 85 1.98 -5.47 -6.70
N VAL A 86 1.13 -5.78 -7.71
CA VAL A 86 -0.25 -5.25 -7.80
C VAL A 86 -1.05 -5.58 -6.55
N SER A 87 -0.97 -6.83 -6.07
CA SER A 87 -1.75 -7.27 -4.91
C SER A 87 -1.33 -6.55 -3.63
N ALA A 88 -0.02 -6.37 -3.42
CA ALA A 88 0.53 -5.67 -2.27
C ALA A 88 0.22 -4.17 -2.31
N ALA A 89 0.37 -3.53 -3.49
CA ALA A 89 0.06 -2.12 -3.68
C ALA A 89 -1.44 -1.85 -3.49
N LEU A 90 -2.30 -2.70 -4.05
CA LEU A 90 -3.75 -2.59 -3.91
C LEU A 90 -4.18 -2.67 -2.44
N ARG A 91 -3.58 -3.57 -1.65
CA ARG A 91 -3.87 -3.63 -0.22
C ARG A 91 -3.47 -2.34 0.49
N ALA A 92 -2.29 -1.78 0.20
CA ALA A 92 -1.86 -0.53 0.81
C ALA A 92 -2.79 0.64 0.44
N VAL A 93 -3.18 0.76 -0.84
CA VAL A 93 -4.14 1.77 -1.31
C VAL A 93 -5.51 1.59 -0.64
N GLY A 94 -6.01 0.36 -0.58
CA GLY A 94 -7.28 0.03 0.05
C GLY A 94 -7.32 0.38 1.54
N ASN A 95 -6.21 0.16 2.26
CA ASN A 95 -6.06 0.57 3.66
C ASN A 95 -6.02 2.10 3.81
N ILE A 96 -5.42 2.84 2.87
CA ILE A 96 -5.38 4.31 2.97
C ILE A 96 -6.79 4.91 2.80
N VAL A 97 -7.60 4.36 1.90
CA VAL A 97 -8.98 4.86 1.67
C VAL A 97 -9.98 4.43 2.75
N THR A 98 -9.55 3.72 3.80
CA THR A 98 -10.37 3.53 5.00
C THR A 98 -10.25 4.68 5.99
N GLY A 99 -9.38 5.65 5.70
CA GLY A 99 -9.25 6.89 6.46
C GLY A 99 -10.42 7.84 6.25
N ASP A 100 -10.25 9.10 6.64
CA ASP A 100 -11.25 10.14 6.39
C ASP A 100 -11.31 10.61 4.93
N ASP A 101 -12.29 11.45 4.60
CA ASP A 101 -12.52 11.98 3.25
C ASP A 101 -11.29 12.69 2.68
N VAL A 102 -10.51 13.38 3.52
CA VAL A 102 -9.31 14.10 3.08
C VAL A 102 -8.21 13.10 2.70
N GLN A 103 -8.02 12.06 3.50
CA GLN A 103 -7.07 10.98 3.23
C GLN A 103 -7.47 10.19 1.96
N THR A 104 -8.76 9.90 1.79
CA THR A 104 -9.29 9.28 0.58
C THR A 104 -9.09 10.17 -0.64
N GLN A 105 -9.30 11.48 -0.52
CA GLN A 105 -9.09 12.43 -1.62
C GLN A 105 -7.64 12.46 -2.12
N VAL A 106 -6.65 12.20 -1.26
CA VAL A 106 -5.24 12.07 -1.68
C VAL A 106 -5.06 10.93 -2.69
N ILE A 107 -5.68 9.77 -2.44
CA ILE A 107 -5.63 8.61 -3.36
C ILE A 107 -6.36 8.92 -4.66
N LEU A 108 -7.52 9.60 -4.59
CA LEU A 108 -8.26 10.04 -5.79
C LEU A 108 -7.44 11.00 -6.65
N ASN A 109 -6.77 11.98 -6.03
CA ASN A 109 -5.89 12.94 -6.71
C ASN A 109 -4.67 12.28 -7.38
N CYS A 110 -4.28 11.08 -6.92
CA CYS A 110 -3.23 10.28 -7.56
C CYS A 110 -3.72 9.50 -8.79
N GLY A 111 -5.00 9.59 -9.16
CA GLY A 111 -5.56 8.92 -10.32
C GLY A 111 -5.90 7.44 -10.08
N ALA A 112 -6.35 7.08 -8.87
CA ALA A 112 -6.62 5.68 -8.53
C ALA A 112 -7.83 5.07 -9.26
N LEU A 113 -8.86 5.86 -9.62
CA LEU A 113 -10.10 5.33 -10.18
C LEU A 113 -9.92 4.58 -11.52
N PRO A 114 -9.18 5.11 -12.52
CA PRO A 114 -8.88 4.35 -13.74
C PRO A 114 -8.15 3.03 -13.46
N CYS A 115 -7.21 3.02 -12.52
CA CYS A 115 -6.47 1.80 -12.14
C CYS A 115 -7.41 0.77 -11.48
N LEU A 116 -8.24 1.20 -10.53
CA LEU A 116 -9.20 0.32 -9.87
C LEU A 116 -10.21 -0.26 -10.87
N HIS A 117 -10.72 0.55 -11.80
CA HIS A 117 -11.60 0.08 -12.87
C HIS A 117 -10.92 -1.01 -13.73
N HIS A 118 -9.65 -0.84 -14.09
CA HIS A 118 -8.89 -1.87 -14.79
C HIS A 118 -8.80 -3.17 -13.97
N LEU A 119 -8.52 -3.05 -12.66
CA LEU A 119 -8.38 -4.21 -11.77
C LEU A 119 -9.68 -4.99 -11.53
N LEU A 120 -10.85 -4.38 -11.72
CA LEU A 120 -12.14 -5.09 -11.71
C LEU A 120 -12.25 -6.16 -12.80
N SER A 121 -11.48 -6.02 -13.88
CA SER A 121 -11.41 -7.01 -14.97
C SER A 121 -10.23 -7.98 -14.83
N SER A 122 -9.52 -7.97 -13.70
CA SER A 122 -8.41 -8.90 -13.44
C SER A 122 -8.88 -10.35 -13.49
N ILE A 123 -8.06 -11.25 -14.05
CA ILE A 123 -8.34 -12.69 -14.03
C ILE A 123 -8.34 -13.27 -12.60
N LYS A 124 -7.65 -12.62 -11.66
CA LYS A 124 -7.55 -13.06 -10.27
C LYS A 124 -8.74 -12.53 -9.47
N GLU A 125 -9.56 -13.46 -8.96
CA GLU A 125 -10.71 -13.12 -8.12
C GLU A 125 -10.33 -12.32 -6.88
N SER A 126 -9.21 -12.67 -6.23
CA SER A 126 -8.71 -11.94 -5.07
C SER A 126 -8.43 -10.47 -5.37
N VAL A 127 -7.88 -10.15 -6.55
CA VAL A 127 -7.63 -8.76 -6.98
C VAL A 127 -8.93 -8.04 -7.24
N ARG A 128 -9.89 -8.67 -7.95
CA ARG A 128 -11.21 -8.08 -8.17
C ARG A 128 -11.92 -7.75 -6.85
N LYS A 129 -11.91 -8.70 -5.91
CA LYS A 129 -12.49 -8.53 -4.58
C LYS A 129 -11.89 -7.33 -3.82
N GLU A 130 -10.56 -7.23 -3.79
CA GLU A 130 -9.87 -6.13 -3.12
C GLU A 130 -10.10 -4.77 -3.82
N ALA A 131 -10.20 -4.77 -5.16
CA ALA A 131 -10.55 -3.56 -5.91
C ALA A 131 -11.99 -3.11 -5.60
N CYS A 132 -12.95 -4.03 -5.53
CA CYS A 132 -14.32 -3.74 -5.10
C CYS A 132 -14.36 -3.21 -3.67
N TRP A 133 -13.61 -3.82 -2.74
CA TRP A 133 -13.52 -3.36 -1.36
C TRP A 133 -12.93 -1.94 -1.25
N THR A 134 -11.88 -1.67 -2.03
CA THR A 134 -11.28 -0.33 -2.12
C THR A 134 -12.31 0.69 -2.62
N LEU A 135 -13.04 0.36 -3.69
CA LEU A 135 -14.10 1.22 -4.23
C LEU A 135 -15.25 1.42 -3.25
N SER A 136 -15.65 0.39 -2.48
CA SER A 136 -16.73 0.54 -1.51
C SER A 136 -16.38 1.52 -0.40
N ASN A 137 -15.11 1.59 0.03
CA ASN A 137 -14.67 2.57 1.02
C ASN A 137 -14.61 3.99 0.43
N ILE A 138 -14.25 4.13 -0.86
CA ILE A 138 -14.29 5.42 -1.55
C ILE A 138 -15.72 5.98 -1.66
N THR A 139 -16.72 5.11 -1.77
CA THR A 139 -18.13 5.48 -1.94
C THR A 139 -18.95 5.47 -0.64
N ALA A 140 -18.33 5.13 0.48
CA ALA A 140 -18.98 5.06 1.80
C ALA A 140 -19.28 6.47 2.33
#